data_AF-A0A7C8MKW3-F1
#
_entry.id   AF-A0A7C8MKW3-F1
#
_cell.length_a   1.000
_cell.length_b   1.000
_cell.length_c   1.000
_cell.angle_alpha   90.00
_cell.angle_beta   90.00
_cell.angle_gamma   90.00
#
_symmetry.space_group_name_H-M   'P 1'
#
loop_
_entity.id
_entity.type
_entity.pdbx_description
1 polymer ?
#
loop_
_entity_poly.entity_id
_entity_poly.type
_entity_poly.pdbx_seq_one_letter_code
_entity_poly.pdbx_strand_id
1 'polypeptide(L)' 'LKRIISNKAKFRSVQKKAINAIIASESFVVVVMLTSRSKSLLFILLPFAKQSSTIIVVMLLIALRSNIKQQC' A
#
# COMPACT_ATOMS: atom_id res chain seq x y z
N LEU A 1 -7.35 8.00 -1.09
CA LEU A 1 -6.15 8.74 -0.63
C LEU A 1 -6.51 9.95 0.25
N LYS A 2 -7.14 11.00 -0.29
CA LYS A 2 -7.46 12.22 0.49
C LYS A 2 -8.33 11.96 1.71
N ARG A 3 -9.31 11.07 1.56
CA ARG A 3 -10.21 10.61 2.62
C ARG A 3 -9.54 9.77 3.73
N ILE A 4 -8.42 9.11 3.42
CA ILE A 4 -7.78 8.12 4.32
C ILE A 4 -6.55 8.72 5.01
N ILE A 5 -5.77 9.55 4.30
CA ILE A 5 -4.49 10.09 4.80
C ILE A 5 -4.65 11.56 5.21
N SER A 6 -5.05 12.43 4.29
CA SER A 6 -5.23 13.87 4.50
C SER A 6 -5.67 14.54 3.19
N ASN A 7 -6.39 15.67 3.25
CA ASN A 7 -6.79 16.44 2.08
C ASN A 7 -5.62 16.88 1.17
N LYS A 8 -4.41 17.04 1.73
CA LYS A 8 -3.20 17.41 0.99
C LYS A 8 -2.41 16.20 0.45
N ALA A 9 -2.86 14.98 0.75
CA ALA A 9 -2.16 13.77 0.33
C ALA A 9 -2.18 13.60 -1.18
N LYS A 10 -1.00 13.37 -1.76
CA LYS A 10 -0.80 13.03 -3.17
C LYS A 10 0.01 11.74 -3.26
N PHE A 11 -0.31 10.92 -4.27
CA PHE A 11 0.54 9.79 -4.62
C PHE A 11 1.92 10.30 -5.03
N ARG A 12 2.96 9.58 -4.63
CA ARG A 12 4.34 9.86 -4.98
C ARG A 12 4.90 8.72 -5.83
N SER A 13 5.78 9.04 -6.78
CA SER A 13 6.48 8.05 -7.60
C SER A 13 5.51 7.05 -8.26
N VAL A 14 5.84 5.76 -8.27
CA VAL A 14 5.08 4.69 -8.95
C VAL A 14 3.87 4.17 -8.16
N GLN A 15 3.50 4.79 -7.02
CA GLN A 15 2.39 4.34 -6.16
C GLN A 15 1.05 4.28 -6.88
N LYS A 16 0.69 5.34 -7.62
CA LYS A 16 -0.60 5.40 -8.33
C LYS A 16 -0.70 4.30 -9.39
N LYS A 17 0.40 4.07 -10.13
CA LYS A 17 0.47 3.04 -11.17
C LYS A 17 0.31 1.64 -10.56
N ALA A 18 1.03 1.37 -9.47
CA ALA A 18 0.92 0.10 -8.75
C ALA A 18 -0.50 -0.17 -8.22
N ILE A 19 -1.12 0.81 -7.55
CA ILE A 19 -2.48 0.65 -7.02
C ILE A 19 -3.47 0.40 -8.16
N ASN A 20 -3.39 1.16 -9.25
CA ASN A 20 -4.29 0.98 -10.38
C ASN A 20 -4.15 -0.42 -11.01
N ALA A 21 -2.92 -0.90 -11.20
CA ALA A 21 -2.66 -2.25 -11.70
C ALA A 21 -3.25 -3.33 -10.78
N ILE A 22 -3.12 -3.17 -9.46
CA ILE A 22 -3.67 -4.11 -8.48
C ILE A 22 -5.21 -4.06 -8.44
N ILE A 23 -5.82 -2.87 -8.51
CA ILE A 23 -7.28 -2.71 -8.59
C ILE A 23 -7.82 -3.36 -9.87
N ALA A 24 -7.15 -3.12 -11.00
CA ALA A 24 -7.44 -3.76 -12.28
C ALA A 24 -7.21 -5.28 -12.27
N SER A 25 -6.71 -5.83 -11.15
CA SER A 25 -6.40 -7.25 -10.97
C SER A 25 -5.46 -7.78 -12.06
N GLU A 26 -4.50 -6.95 -12.46
CA GLU A 26 -3.39 -7.38 -13.33
C GLU A 26 -2.60 -8.51 -12.66
N SER A 27 -2.18 -9.48 -13.48
CA SER A 27 -1.43 -10.64 -12.99
C SER A 27 0.00 -10.23 -12.61
N PHE A 28 0.43 -10.60 -11.39
CA PHE A 28 1.78 -10.42 -10.83
C PHE A 28 2.39 -9.02 -10.99
N VAL A 29 2.05 -8.11 -10.07
CA VAL A 29 2.62 -6.75 -10.03
C VAL A 29 3.90 -6.70 -9.18
N VAL A 30 5.04 -6.38 -9.80
CA VAL A 30 6.32 -6.13 -9.11
C VAL A 30 6.57 -4.63 -8.99
N VAL A 31 6.83 -4.16 -7.77
CA VAL A 31 7.03 -2.74 -7.48
C VAL A 31 8.37 -2.53 -6.77
N VAL A 32 9.31 -1.88 -7.44
CA VAL A 32 10.60 -1.49 -6.88
C VAL A 32 10.56 -0.01 -6.51
N MET A 33 10.83 0.29 -5.25
CA MET A 33 10.84 1.64 -4.69
C MET A 33 11.96 1.73 -3.66
N LEU A 34 12.58 2.91 -3.53
CA LEU A 34 13.47 3.20 -2.41
C LEU A 34 12.72 3.02 -1.08
N THR A 35 13.42 2.47 -0.10
CA THR A 35 12.93 2.31 1.27
C THR A 35 12.62 3.68 1.87
N SER A 36 11.34 4.01 1.88
CA SER A 36 10.81 5.22 2.50
C SER A 36 9.41 4.91 3.04
N ARG A 37 8.85 5.80 3.86
CA ARG A 37 7.46 5.74 4.37
C ARG A 37 6.42 5.52 3.25
N SER A 38 6.81 5.82 2.01
CA SER A 38 6.03 5.66 0.78
C SER A 38 5.72 4.21 0.38
N LYS A 39 6.54 3.20 0.74
CA LYS A 39 6.26 1.80 0.36
C LYS A 39 5.15 1.21 1.22
N SER A 40 5.16 1.49 2.52
CA SER A 40 4.14 0.98 3.47
C SER A 40 2.73 1.48 3.16
N LEU A 41 2.62 2.67 2.55
CA LEU A 41 1.39 3.26 2.07
C LEU A 41 0.61 2.36 1.10
N LEU A 42 1.29 1.51 0.32
CA LEU A 42 0.61 0.56 -0.57
C LEU A 42 -0.20 -0.46 0.24
N PHE A 43 0.36 -1.01 1.32
CA PHE A 43 -0.33 -2.00 2.16
C PHE A 43 -1.53 -1.40 2.91
N ILE A 44 -1.44 -0.11 3.28
CA ILE A 44 -2.51 0.60 3.99
C ILE A 44 -3.65 0.97 3.04
N LEU A 45 -3.35 1.38 1.81
CA LEU A 45 -4.36 1.87 0.87
C LEU A 45 -5.11 0.77 0.15
N LEU A 46 -4.46 -0.37 -0.10
CA LEU A 46 -5.06 -1.46 -0.86
C LEU A 46 -6.36 -2.02 -0.23
N PRO A 47 -6.48 -2.21 1.09
CA PRO A 47 -7.73 -2.66 1.71
C PRO A 47 -8.91 -1.71 1.46
N PHE A 48 -8.65 -0.40 1.37
CA PHE A 48 -9.67 0.59 1.07
C PHE A 48 -9.93 0.74 -0.44
N ALA A 49 -8.99 0.33 -1.28
CA ALA A 49 -9.11 0.40 -2.72
C ALA A 49 -9.92 -0.77 -3.30
N LYS A 50 -9.87 -1.94 -2.65
CA LYS A 50 -10.62 -3.14 -3.02
C LYS A 50 -11.57 -3.49 -1.88
N GLN A 51 -12.79 -2.98 -1.96
CA GLN A 51 -13.86 -3.26 -1.00
C GLN A 51 -14.05 -4.79 -0.95
N SER A 52 -13.83 -5.42 0.22
CA SER A 52 -14.04 -6.86 0.51
C SER A 52 -12.90 -7.88 0.27
N SER A 53 -11.62 -7.51 0.33
CA SER A 53 -10.52 -8.51 0.27
C SER A 53 -9.53 -8.44 1.44
N THR A 54 -9.28 -9.58 2.09
CA THR A 54 -8.19 -9.76 3.06
C THR A 54 -6.85 -9.70 2.35
N ILE A 55 -5.95 -8.83 2.81
CA ILE A 55 -4.59 -8.71 2.27
C ILE A 55 -3.63 -9.45 3.18
N ILE A 56 -2.90 -10.41 2.62
CA ILE A 56 -1.83 -11.12 3.31
C ILE A 56 -0.52 -10.41 3.00
N VAL A 57 0.14 -9.89 4.05
CA VAL A 57 1.47 -9.27 3.95
C VAL A 57 2.50 -10.23 4.53
N VAL A 58 3.35 -10.77 3.67
CA VAL A 58 4.51 -11.59 4.06
C VAL A 58 5.71 -10.67 4.27
N MET A 59 6.33 -10.73 5.45
CA MET A 59 7.47 -9.90 5.82
C MET A 59 8.52 -10.70 6.59
N LEU A 60 9.79 -10.40 6.35
CA LEU A 60 10.91 -11.05 7.05
C LEU A 60 11.24 -10.38 8.40
N LEU A 61 11.10 -9.06 8.46
CA LEU A 61 11.46 -8.25 9.64
C LEU A 61 10.30 -8.20 10.63
N ILE A 62 10.32 -9.07 11.63
CA ILE A 62 9.28 -9.15 12.68
C ILE A 62 9.15 -7.83 13.45
N ALA A 63 10.25 -7.11 13.66
CA ALA A 63 10.24 -5.80 14.32
C ALA A 63 9.34 -4.76 13.61
N LEU A 64 9.11 -4.92 12.30
CA LEU A 64 8.26 -4.02 11.52
C LEU A 64 6.76 -4.34 11.66
N ARG A 65 6.41 -5.49 12.25
CA ARG A 65 5.03 -5.97 12.37
C ARG A 65 4.15 -5.03 13.19
N SER A 66 4.64 -4.51 14.31
CA SER A 66 3.90 -3.59 15.17
C SER A 66 3.62 -2.26 14.46
N ASN A 67 4.62 -1.74 13.73
CA ASN A 67 4.50 -0.52 12.95
C ASN A 67 3.45 -0.66 11.84
N ILE A 68 3.44 -1.78 11.12
CA ILE A 68 2.42 -2.04 10.09
C ILE A 68 1.03 -2.18 10.71
N LYS A 69 0.89 -2.92 11.82
CA LYS A 69 -0.39 -3.03 12.54
C LYS A 69 -0.95 -1.70 13.03
N GLN A 70 -0.09 -0.76 13.43
CA GLN A 70 -0.53 0.57 13.88
C GLN A 70 -1.01 1.47 12.73
N GLN A 71 -0.61 1.17 11.49
CA GLN A 71 -0.95 2.01 10.33
C GLN A 71 -2.12 1.47 9.50
N CYS A 72 -2.55 0.24 9.74
CA CYS A 72 -3.75 -0.38 9.16
C CYS A 72 -4.96 -0.13 10.06
#